data_AF-A0A3B5MF87-F1
#
_entry.id   AF-A0A3B5MF87-F1
#
_cell.length_a   1.000
_cell.length_b   1.000
_cell.length_c   1.000
_cell.angle_alpha   90.00
_cell.angle_beta   90.00
_cell.angle_gamma   90.00
#
_symmetry.space_group_name_H-M   'P 1'
#
loop_
_entity.id
_entity.type
_entity.pdbx_description
1 polymer ?
#
loop_
_entity_poly.entity_id
_entity_poly.type
_entity_poly.pdbx_seq_one_letter_code
_entity_poly.pdbx_strand_id
1 'polypeptide(L)'
;MERRQFVASLVAGGCAGMCVDLTLFPLDTIKTRLQSQQGFHKAGGFGGIYAGVPSAAVGSFPNAAAFFVTYECTKSLLGASGAFAAPRAAPVSHMLAASLGEIVACLIRVPTEVVKQRTQASPSSTTYNMLLATLREEGVRGLYRGYGSTVLREVSSVSLTALV
;
A
#
# COMPACT_ATOMS: atom_id res chain seq x y z
N MET A 1 -2.73 23.26 -16.93
CA MET A 1 -3.30 21.90 -17.07
C MET A 1 -4.80 22.05 -17.20
N GLU A 2 -5.37 21.82 -18.38
CA GLU A 2 -6.83 21.84 -18.53
C GLU A 2 -7.43 20.73 -17.66
N ARG A 3 -8.54 21.02 -16.95
CA ARG A 3 -9.22 20.06 -16.06
C ARG A 3 -9.46 18.69 -16.73
N ARG A 4 -9.71 18.68 -18.04
CA ARG A 4 -9.90 17.47 -18.87
C ARG A 4 -8.63 16.61 -18.97
N GLN A 5 -7.46 17.23 -19.15
CA GLN A 5 -6.19 16.51 -19.23
C GLN A 5 -5.83 15.88 -17.89
N PHE A 6 -6.03 16.60 -16.77
CA PHE A 6 -5.78 16.06 -15.43
C PHE A 6 -6.66 14.84 -15.14
N VAL A 7 -7.97 14.93 -15.42
CA VAL A 7 -8.89 13.79 -15.23
C VAL A 7 -8.52 12.63 -16.16
N ALA A 8 -8.15 12.90 -17.41
CA ALA A 8 -7.70 11.86 -18.34
C ALA A 8 -6.44 11.14 -17.85
N SER A 9 -5.43 11.86 -17.37
CA SER A 9 -4.22 11.27 -16.79
C SER A 9 -4.51 10.49 -15.51
N LEU A 10 -5.41 10.97 -14.66
CA LEU A 10 -5.83 10.27 -13.44
C LEU A 10 -6.51 8.93 -13.76
N VAL A 11 -7.47 8.94 -14.69
CA VAL A 11 -8.19 7.73 -15.10
C VAL A 11 -7.25 6.76 -15.82
N ALA A 12 -6.41 7.24 -16.73
CA ALA A 12 -5.44 6.41 -17.44
C ALA A 12 -4.44 5.76 -16.47
N GLY A 13 -3.92 6.52 -15.51
CA GLY A 13 -3.03 6.00 -14.46
C GLY A 13 -3.71 4.97 -13.57
N GLY A 14 -4.97 5.22 -13.16
CA GLY A 14 -5.76 4.28 -12.38
C GLY A 14 -6.05 2.97 -13.12
N CYS A 15 -6.46 3.06 -14.40
CA CYS A 15 -6.69 1.88 -15.23
C CYS A 15 -5.41 1.09 -15.49
N ALA A 16 -4.29 1.78 -15.76
CA ALA A 16 -2.99 1.13 -15.93
C ALA A 16 -2.57 0.39 -14.66
N GLY A 17 -2.68 1.04 -13.48
CA GLY A 17 -2.38 0.42 -12.19
C GLY A 17 -3.24 -0.82 -11.92
N MET A 18 -4.56 -0.71 -12.14
CA MET A 18 -5.48 -1.84 -11.98
C MET A 18 -5.15 -2.99 -12.95
N CYS A 19 -4.77 -2.69 -14.19
CA CYS A 19 -4.41 -3.71 -15.18
C CYS A 19 -3.13 -4.45 -14.77
N VAL A 20 -2.13 -3.73 -14.25
CA VAL A 20 -0.90 -4.31 -13.70
C VAL A 20 -1.24 -5.17 -12.49
N ASP A 21 -2.02 -4.65 -11.54
CA ASP A 21 -2.44 -5.38 -10.34
C ASP A 21 -3.18 -6.68 -10.70
N LEU A 22 -4.16 -6.63 -11.61
CA LEU A 22 -4.90 -7.82 -12.05
C LEU A 22 -4.02 -8.85 -12.74
N THR A 23 -3.04 -8.41 -13.54
CA THR A 23 -2.11 -9.31 -14.24
C THR A 23 -1.16 -10.00 -13.26
N LEU A 24 -0.71 -9.29 -12.22
CA LEU A 24 0.25 -9.78 -11.23
C LEU A 24 -0.41 -10.47 -10.03
N PHE A 25 -1.70 -10.23 -9.79
CA PHE A 25 -2.45 -10.79 -8.65
C PHE A 25 -2.35 -12.32 -8.54
N PRO A 26 -2.34 -13.08 -9.65
CA PRO A 26 -2.12 -14.51 -9.60
C PRO A 26 -0.77 -14.92 -9.02
N LEU A 27 0.29 -14.22 -9.41
CA LEU A 27 1.63 -14.49 -8.93
C LEU A 27 1.77 -14.15 -7.44
N ASP A 28 1.17 -13.03 -7.01
CA ASP A 28 1.11 -12.64 -5.61
C ASP A 28 0.42 -13.70 -4.75
N THR A 29 -0.72 -14.22 -5.24
CA THR A 29 -1.49 -15.23 -4.50
C THR A 29 -0.77 -16.57 -4.42
N ILE A 30 -0.09 -16.98 -5.50
CA ILE A 30 0.73 -18.20 -5.48
C ILE A 30 1.90 -18.03 -4.50
N LYS A 31 2.57 -16.87 -4.52
CA LYS A 31 3.69 -16.56 -3.62
C LYS A 31 3.25 -16.58 -2.15
N THR A 32 2.13 -15.95 -1.81
CA THR A 32 1.64 -15.94 -0.42
C THR A 32 1.26 -17.33 0.07
N ARG A 33 0.69 -18.18 -0.79
CA ARG A 33 0.36 -19.58 -0.44
C ARG A 33 1.59 -20.46 -0.29
N LEU A 34 2.61 -20.27 -1.13
CA LEU A 34 3.89 -20.97 -0.98
C LEU A 34 4.63 -20.56 0.30
N GLN A 35 4.48 -19.30 0.72
CA GLN A 35 5.04 -18.78 1.98
C GLN A 35 4.19 -19.10 3.22
N SER A 36 3.00 -19.68 3.05
CA SER A 36 2.12 -20.05 4.16
C SER A 36 2.66 -21.26 4.92
N GLN A 37 2.66 -21.16 6.26
CA GLN A 37 3.07 -22.23 7.17
C GLN A 37 2.19 -23.50 7.04
N GLN A 38 0.97 -23.37 6.49
CA GLN A 38 0.03 -24.49 6.34
C GLN A 38 0.30 -25.33 5.08
N GLY A 39 1.15 -24.86 4.16
CA GLY A 39 1.46 -25.50 2.88
C GLY A 39 0.49 -25.16 1.74
N PHE A 40 0.98 -25.23 0.50
CA PHE A 40 0.30 -24.74 -0.71
C PHE A 40 -1.12 -25.32 -0.92
N HIS A 41 -1.28 -26.64 -0.74
CA HIS A 41 -2.55 -27.32 -0.97
C HIS A 41 -3.61 -26.92 0.06
N LYS A 42 -3.23 -26.76 1.33
CA LYS A 42 -4.14 -26.36 2.42
C LYS A 42 -4.51 -24.88 2.34
N ALA A 43 -3.63 -24.04 1.81
CA ALA A 43 -3.88 -22.63 1.55
C ALA A 43 -4.73 -22.36 0.28
N GLY A 44 -5.25 -23.41 -0.36
CA GLY A 44 -6.17 -23.31 -1.51
C GLY A 44 -5.57 -23.63 -2.88
N GLY A 45 -4.29 -24.03 -2.96
CA GLY A 45 -3.64 -24.46 -4.20
C GLY A 45 -3.76 -23.43 -5.33
N PHE A 46 -4.33 -23.82 -6.46
CA PHE A 46 -4.63 -22.94 -7.59
C PHE A 46 -6.09 -22.43 -7.61
N GLY A 47 -6.90 -22.71 -6.59
CA GLY A 47 -8.29 -22.26 -6.52
C GLY A 47 -8.43 -20.84 -5.95
N GLY A 48 -9.33 -20.02 -6.49
CA GLY A 48 -9.63 -18.70 -5.93
C GLY A 48 -8.45 -17.72 -5.95
N ILE A 49 -7.70 -17.69 -7.07
CA ILE A 49 -6.47 -16.91 -7.21
C ILE A 49 -6.70 -15.39 -7.15
N TYR A 50 -7.91 -14.91 -7.47
CA TYR A 50 -8.28 -13.49 -7.37
C TYR A 50 -8.91 -13.11 -6.01
N ALA A 51 -8.83 -13.99 -5.01
CA ALA A 51 -9.36 -13.73 -3.67
C ALA A 51 -8.58 -12.57 -3.01
N GLY A 52 -9.26 -11.46 -2.72
CA GLY A 52 -8.66 -10.26 -2.11
C GLY A 52 -8.36 -9.10 -3.07
N VAL A 53 -8.65 -9.23 -4.37
CA VAL A 53 -8.62 -8.08 -5.32
C VAL A 53 -9.49 -6.92 -4.83
N PRO A 54 -10.73 -7.14 -4.31
CA PRO A 54 -11.58 -6.03 -3.89
C PRO A 54 -11.00 -5.20 -2.74
N SER A 55 -10.32 -5.82 -1.76
CA SER A 55 -9.68 -5.04 -0.69
C SER A 55 -8.52 -4.22 -1.22
N ALA A 56 -7.69 -4.78 -2.10
CA ALA A 56 -6.58 -4.06 -2.71
C ALA A 56 -7.08 -2.82 -3.47
N ALA A 57 -8.08 -3.00 -4.33
CA ALA A 57 -8.67 -1.92 -5.12
C ALA A 57 -9.24 -0.79 -4.26
N VAL A 58 -9.95 -1.13 -3.17
CA VAL A 58 -10.56 -0.14 -2.27
C VAL A 58 -9.51 0.63 -1.48
N GLY A 59 -8.40 0.00 -1.09
CA GLY A 59 -7.34 0.66 -0.33
C GLY A 59 -6.37 1.50 -1.15
N SER A 60 -6.24 1.26 -2.46
CA SER A 60 -5.24 1.93 -3.31
C SER A 60 -5.43 3.45 -3.41
N PHE A 61 -6.67 3.91 -3.65
CA PHE A 61 -6.96 5.34 -3.75
C PHE A 61 -6.69 6.11 -2.44
N PRO A 62 -7.24 5.71 -1.28
CA PRO A 62 -6.98 6.42 -0.02
C PRO A 62 -5.51 6.34 0.41
N ASN A 63 -4.81 5.24 0.11
CA ASN A 63 -3.37 5.13 0.34
C ASN A 63 -2.59 6.19 -0.47
N ALA A 64 -2.85 6.30 -1.77
CA ALA A 64 -2.20 7.29 -2.62
C ALA A 64 -2.52 8.72 -2.20
N ALA A 65 -3.78 9.01 -1.87
CA ALA A 65 -4.20 10.33 -1.41
C ALA A 65 -3.47 10.73 -0.11
N ALA A 66 -3.39 9.82 0.86
CA ALA A 66 -2.71 10.08 2.13
C ALA A 66 -1.22 10.34 1.94
N PHE A 67 -0.55 9.58 1.06
CA PHE A 67 0.84 9.82 0.69
C PHE A 67 1.03 11.21 0.08
N PHE A 68 0.30 11.53 -1.00
CA PHE A 68 0.50 12.78 -1.74
C PHE A 68 0.15 14.02 -0.91
N VAL A 69 -0.93 13.98 -0.13
CA VAL A 69 -1.31 15.10 0.75
C VAL A 69 -0.22 15.36 1.79
N THR A 70 0.27 14.30 2.44
CA THR A 70 1.33 14.41 3.45
C THR A 70 2.64 14.88 2.83
N TYR A 71 2.97 14.36 1.65
CA TYR A 71 4.16 14.75 0.89
C TYR A 71 4.17 16.24 0.55
N GLU A 72 3.09 16.74 -0.08
CA GLU A 72 2.99 18.16 -0.47
C GLU A 72 2.96 19.08 0.74
N CYS A 73 2.24 18.70 1.81
CA CYS A 73 2.21 19.46 3.06
C CYS A 73 3.62 19.56 3.69
N THR A 74 4.32 18.44 3.78
CA THR A 74 5.67 18.39 4.34
C THR A 74 6.64 19.21 3.49
N LYS A 75 6.58 19.09 2.17
CA LYS A 75 7.41 19.86 1.24
C LYS A 75 7.15 21.37 1.37
N SER A 76 5.89 21.78 1.50
CA SER A 76 5.53 23.18 1.73
C SER A 76 6.09 23.73 3.04
N LEU A 77 6.03 22.94 4.12
CA LEU A 77 6.57 23.33 5.43
C LEU A 77 8.11 23.43 5.43
N LEU A 78 8.79 22.47 4.79
CA LEU A 78 10.25 22.48 4.67
C LEU A 78 10.74 23.63 3.78
N GLY A 79 10.03 23.94 2.71
CA GLY A 79 10.31 25.08 1.84
C GLY A 79 10.11 26.43 2.53
N ALA A 80 9.08 26.57 3.37
CA ALA A 80 8.81 27.78 4.13
C ALA A 80 9.84 28.04 5.24
N SER A 81 10.51 26.99 5.73
CA SER A 81 11.48 27.08 6.83
C SER A 81 12.86 27.63 6.41
N GLY A 82 13.10 27.90 5.11
CA GLY A 82 14.31 28.53 4.56
C GLY A 82 15.58 27.67 4.57
N ALA A 83 15.77 26.83 5.59
CA ALA A 83 16.92 25.93 5.76
C ALA A 83 17.02 24.85 4.66
N PHE A 84 15.88 24.44 4.09
CA PHE A 84 15.80 23.43 3.02
C PHE A 84 15.46 24.02 1.64
N ALA A 85 15.43 25.36 1.52
CA ALA A 85 15.15 26.04 0.25
C ALA A 85 16.37 26.07 -0.70
N ALA A 86 17.57 25.73 -0.20
CA ALA A 86 18.79 25.71 -1.00
C ALA A 86 18.79 24.50 -1.97
N PRO A 87 19.29 24.64 -3.21
CA PRO A 87 19.34 23.56 -4.20
C PRO A 87 20.08 22.29 -3.73
N ARG A 88 21.08 22.44 -2.84
CA ARG A 88 21.81 21.32 -2.23
C ARG A 88 20.98 20.53 -1.20
N ALA A 89 19.97 21.14 -0.61
CA ALA A 89 19.11 20.51 0.39
C ALA A 89 17.83 19.90 -0.22
N ALA A 90 17.60 20.10 -1.53
CA ALA A 90 16.44 19.59 -2.23
C ALA A 90 16.26 18.06 -2.11
N PRO A 91 17.30 17.21 -2.30
CA PRO A 91 17.15 15.76 -2.15
C PRO A 91 16.70 15.37 -0.74
N VAL A 92 17.28 15.99 0.28
CA VAL A 92 16.94 15.73 1.70
C VAL A 92 15.50 16.14 1.99
N SER A 93 15.04 17.27 1.45
CA SER A 93 13.65 17.72 1.63
C SER A 93 12.64 16.76 1.01
N HIS A 94 12.94 16.21 -0.17
CA HIS A 94 12.11 15.22 -0.83
C HIS A 94 12.11 13.88 -0.08
N MET A 95 13.25 13.46 0.45
CA MET A 95 13.36 12.25 1.28
C MET A 95 12.52 12.35 2.55
N LEU A 96 12.60 13.48 3.27
CA LEU A 96 11.82 13.69 4.49
C LEU A 96 10.31 13.72 4.19
N ALA A 97 9.92 14.43 3.14
CA ALA A 97 8.53 14.47 2.69
C ALA A 97 8.01 13.08 2.27
N ALA A 98 8.80 12.32 1.52
CA ALA A 98 8.45 10.96 1.10
C ALA A 98 8.37 10.00 2.29
N SER A 99 9.30 10.09 3.25
CA SER A 99 9.32 9.23 4.44
C SER A 99 8.11 9.46 5.33
N LEU A 100 7.76 10.73 5.57
CA LEU A 100 6.55 11.10 6.32
C LEU A 100 5.28 10.67 5.56
N GLY A 101 5.26 10.86 4.24
CA GLY A 101 4.19 10.37 3.38
C GLY A 101 3.98 8.85 3.50
N GLU A 102 5.05 8.06 3.48
CA GLU A 102 4.97 6.60 3.62
C GLU A 102 4.49 6.17 5.00
N ILE A 103 4.90 6.85 6.07
CA ILE A 103 4.42 6.55 7.43
C ILE A 103 2.90 6.73 7.51
N VAL A 104 2.36 7.82 6.96
CA VAL A 104 0.91 8.07 6.96
C VAL A 104 0.19 7.09 6.04
N ALA A 105 0.75 6.81 4.86
CA ALA A 105 0.20 5.83 3.92
C ALA A 105 0.13 4.42 4.54
N CYS A 106 1.11 4.03 5.36
CA CYS A 106 1.12 2.75 6.08
C CYS A 106 -0.13 2.56 6.95
N LEU A 107 -0.75 3.62 7.47
CA LEU A 107 -1.95 3.52 8.31
C LEU A 107 -3.16 2.95 7.56
N ILE A 108 -3.21 3.13 6.24
CA ILE A 108 -4.28 2.65 5.35
C ILE A 108 -3.85 1.36 4.65
N ARG A 109 -2.58 1.30 4.24
CA ARG A 109 -2.02 0.15 3.53
C ARG A 109 -2.03 -1.11 4.39
N VAL A 110 -1.56 -1.04 5.63
CA VAL A 110 -1.42 -2.21 6.51
C VAL A 110 -2.74 -2.93 6.77
N PRO A 111 -3.85 -2.28 7.18
CA PRO A 111 -5.13 -2.98 7.35
C PRO A 111 -5.64 -3.58 6.04
N THR A 112 -5.45 -2.89 4.92
CA THR A 112 -5.83 -3.38 3.59
C THR A 112 -5.05 -4.64 3.20
N GLU A 113 -3.74 -4.63 3.45
CA GLU A 113 -2.85 -5.77 3.16
C GLU A 113 -3.15 -6.96 4.04
N VAL A 114 -3.41 -6.77 5.33
CA VAL A 114 -3.78 -7.86 6.24
C VAL A 114 -5.06 -8.56 5.75
N VAL A 115 -6.08 -7.79 5.37
CA VAL A 115 -7.34 -8.36 4.84
C VAL A 115 -7.10 -9.07 3.51
N LYS A 116 -6.31 -8.47 2.60
CA LYS A 116 -5.93 -9.09 1.32
C LYS A 116 -5.24 -10.44 1.53
N GLN A 117 -4.19 -10.47 2.36
CA GLN A 117 -3.38 -11.67 2.62
C GLN A 117 -4.19 -12.79 3.29
N ARG A 118 -5.03 -12.45 4.29
CA ARG A 118 -5.92 -13.44 4.94
C ARG A 118 -6.94 -14.02 3.96
N THR A 119 -7.48 -13.19 3.08
CA THR A 119 -8.41 -13.62 2.03
C THR A 119 -7.71 -14.52 1.00
N GLN A 120 -6.47 -14.20 0.61
CA GLN A 120 -5.66 -15.04 -0.30
C GLN A 120 -5.32 -16.42 0.29
N ALA A 121 -5.11 -16.49 1.60
CA ALA A 121 -4.84 -17.72 2.35
C ALA A 121 -6.09 -18.54 2.69
N SER A 122 -7.29 -17.96 2.56
CA SER A 122 -8.58 -18.61 2.84
C SER A 122 -9.57 -18.37 1.69
N PRO A 123 -9.46 -19.14 0.59
CA PRO A 123 -10.18 -18.86 -0.66
C PRO A 123 -11.71 -19.03 -0.56
N SER A 124 -12.22 -19.69 0.48
CA SER A 124 -13.64 -19.94 0.69
C SER A 124 -14.39 -18.75 1.31
N SER A 125 -13.70 -17.69 1.71
CA SER A 125 -14.30 -16.55 2.40
C SER A 125 -14.25 -15.26 1.59
N THR A 126 -15.33 -14.49 1.65
CA THR A 126 -15.38 -13.15 1.05
C THR A 126 -14.51 -12.18 1.85
N THR A 127 -13.90 -11.21 1.16
CA THR A 127 -13.08 -10.14 1.76
C THR A 127 -13.77 -9.45 2.95
N TYR A 128 -15.07 -9.17 2.83
CA TYR A 128 -15.87 -8.58 3.92
C TYR A 128 -15.97 -9.49 5.15
N ASN A 129 -16.26 -10.77 4.94
CA ASN A 129 -16.34 -11.75 6.04
C ASN A 129 -14.97 -11.91 6.72
N MET A 130 -13.88 -11.85 5.96
CA MET A 130 -12.52 -11.90 6.50
C MET A 130 -12.17 -10.67 7.34
N LEU A 131 -12.55 -9.47 6.89
CA LEU A 131 -12.42 -8.24 7.67
C LEU A 131 -13.19 -8.35 8.99
N LEU A 132 -14.45 -8.77 8.92
CA LEU A 132 -15.32 -8.87 10.10
C LEU A 132 -14.83 -9.95 11.09
N ALA A 133 -14.39 -11.10 10.58
CA ALA A 133 -13.79 -12.15 11.40
C ALA A 133 -12.52 -11.66 12.10
N THR A 134 -11.64 -10.97 11.38
CA THR A 134 -10.42 -10.39 11.97
C THR A 134 -10.73 -9.38 13.07
N LEU A 135 -11.71 -8.50 12.84
CA LEU A 135 -12.15 -7.54 13.84
C LEU A 135 -12.79 -8.20 15.06
N ARG A 136 -13.50 -9.32 14.88
CA ARG A 136 -14.16 -10.05 15.97
C ARG A 136 -13.19 -10.88 16.81
N GLU A 137 -12.21 -11.52 16.17
CA GLU A 137 -11.26 -12.44 16.82
C GLU A 137 -10.03 -11.74 17.39
N GLU A 138 -9.47 -10.78 16.66
CA GLU A 138 -8.20 -10.11 17.02
C GLU A 138 -8.37 -8.60 17.29
N GLY A 139 -9.55 -8.05 17.02
CA GLY A 139 -9.81 -6.62 17.16
C GLY A 139 -9.04 -5.77 16.15
N VAL A 140 -8.99 -4.46 16.42
CA VAL A 140 -8.26 -3.49 15.59
C VAL A 140 -6.75 -3.78 15.57
N ARG A 141 -6.21 -4.35 16.66
CA ARG A 141 -4.78 -4.75 16.72
C ARG A 141 -4.43 -5.81 15.69
N GLY A 142 -5.34 -6.73 15.36
CA GLY A 142 -5.13 -7.73 14.32
C GLY A 142 -4.90 -7.12 12.93
N LEU A 143 -5.55 -5.99 12.64
CA LEU A 143 -5.42 -5.26 11.37
C LEU A 143 -4.10 -4.50 11.23
N TYR A 144 -3.47 -4.12 12.34
CA TYR A 144 -2.18 -3.41 12.37
C TYR A 144 -0.99 -4.32 12.67
N ARG A 145 -1.20 -5.64 12.61
CA ARG A 145 -0.13 -6.62 12.83
C ARG A 145 0.93 -6.48 11.73
N GLY A 146 2.17 -6.17 12.13
CA GLY A 146 3.27 -5.92 11.19
C GLY A 146 3.43 -4.46 10.77
N TYR A 147 2.69 -3.51 11.36
CA TYR A 147 2.81 -2.08 11.03
C TYR A 147 4.25 -1.56 11.15
N GLY A 148 4.93 -1.85 12.27
CA GLY A 148 6.32 -1.40 12.48
C GLY A 148 7.30 -1.96 11.45
N SER A 149 7.18 -3.24 11.10
CA SER A 149 8.02 -3.85 10.05
C SER A 149 7.74 -3.25 8.67
N THR A 150 6.47 -2.95 8.36
CA THR A 150 6.12 -2.32 7.08
C THR A 150 6.67 -0.90 7.00
N VAL A 151 6.49 -0.08 8.04
CA VAL A 151 7.05 1.28 8.09
C VAL A 151 8.56 1.26 7.92
N LEU A 152 9.26 0.38 8.65
CA LEU A 152 10.72 0.27 8.55
C LEU A 152 11.16 -0.14 7.13
N ARG A 153 10.42 -1.04 6.48
CA ARG A 153 10.67 -1.44 5.09
C ARG A 153 10.49 -0.27 4.12
N GLU A 154 9.39 0.48 4.21
CA GLU A 154 9.13 1.58 3.28
C GLU A 154 10.11 2.74 3.49
N VAL A 155 10.37 3.14 4.74
CA VAL A 155 11.29 4.24 5.06
C VAL A 155 12.73 3.90 4.67
N SER A 156 13.16 2.64 4.87
CA SER A 156 14.49 2.20 4.41
C SER A 156 14.59 2.18 2.88
N SER A 157 13.52 1.79 2.19
CA SER A 157 13.46 1.81 0.72
C SER A 157 13.57 3.24 0.18
N VAL A 158 12.81 4.20 0.73
CA VAL A 158 12.90 5.62 0.36
C VAL A 158 14.30 6.19 0.59
N SER A 159 14.93 5.80 1.71
CA SER A 159 16.28 6.26 2.04
C SER A 159 17.33 5.73 1.06
N LEU A 160 17.18 4.48 0.61
CA LEU A 160 18.06 3.84 -0.38
C LEU A 160 17.92 4.47 -1.76
N THR A 161 16.69 4.73 -2.22
CA THR A 161 16.45 5.33 -3.54
C THR A 161 17.06 6.72 -3.68
N ALA A 162 17.22 7.46 -2.59
CA ALA A 162 17.83 8.79 -2.64
C ALA A 162 19.37 8.79 -2.66
N LEU A 163 20.01 7.62 -2.46
CA LEU A 163 21.46 7.46 -2.52
C LEU A 163 21.96 7.04 -3.91
N VAL A 164 21.06 6.61 -4.80
CA VAL A 164 21.34 6.14 -6.18
C VAL A 164 20.92 7.20 -7.19
#